data_AF-A0A9P5CDG2-F1
#
_entry.id   AF-A0A9P5CDG2-F1
#
_cell.length_a   1.000
_cell.length_b   1.000
_cell.length_c   1.000
_cell.angle_alpha   90.00
_cell.angle_beta   90.00
_cell.angle_gamma   90.00
#
_symmetry.space_group_name_H-M   'P 1'
#
loop_
_entity.id
_entity.type
_entity.pdbx_description
1 polymer ?
#
loop_
_entity_poly.entity_id
_entity_poly.type
_entity_poly.pdbx_seq_one_letter_code
_entity_poly.pdbx_strand_id
1 'polypeptide(L)'
;MPLVVPGIMSNSDDKTQVWANKLVGKTFSENESNETMFCKKDLPESHRIIKPGSMVTKDFRPDRLNVHLNEDGTVSHVVHGLPVAPKQKLKSSVQRSLRNSLLATYPLLTPYIDEIMPKKGSLESMKLPDRNTLYVLDSVPLFYQQDGSDLLPHLKLVHRFPQAFPSIRIDRGAIRFVLSGATLMAPGLTSKGGRLPVEGAKPLEEGKEMEQGIVEDGRWSRELSKGEPVVIMAEGKEEACAVGILVAGTDEVKAKGKGPVVEDAHFLGDGLWCLHA
;
A
#
# COMPACT_ATOMS: atom_id res chain seq x y z
N MET A 1 -17.01 -42.02 10.92
CA MET A 1 -15.73 -41.28 11.00
C MET A 1 -15.75 -40.21 9.93
N PRO A 2 -15.79 -38.90 10.25
CA PRO A 2 -15.64 -37.89 9.22
C PRO A 2 -14.15 -37.66 8.98
N LEU A 3 -13.78 -37.74 7.70
CA LEU A 3 -12.43 -37.58 7.15
C LEU A 3 -11.99 -36.12 7.26
N VAL A 4 -10.83 -35.89 7.87
CA VAL A 4 -10.17 -34.58 7.95
C VAL A 4 -9.46 -34.33 6.62
N VAL A 5 -9.87 -33.27 5.92
CA VAL A 5 -9.17 -32.77 4.73
C VAL A 5 -8.12 -31.75 5.20
N PRO A 6 -6.81 -31.90 4.90
CA PRO A 6 -5.80 -30.94 5.32
C PRO A 6 -5.83 -29.72 4.40
N GLY A 7 -6.22 -28.58 4.97
CA GLY A 7 -6.27 -27.30 4.26
C GLY A 7 -6.72 -26.17 5.18
N ILE A 8 -6.09 -26.02 6.35
CA ILE A 8 -6.31 -24.84 7.19
C ILE A 8 -5.56 -23.69 6.53
N MET A 9 -6.27 -22.94 5.69
CA MET A 9 -5.91 -21.57 5.35
C MET A 9 -6.02 -20.74 6.63
N SER A 10 -4.90 -20.49 7.31
CA SER A 10 -4.89 -19.64 8.51
C SER A 10 -5.01 -18.18 8.08
N ASN A 11 -6.16 -17.55 8.31
CA ASN A 11 -6.28 -16.10 8.23
C ASN A 11 -5.27 -15.45 9.20
N SER A 12 -4.67 -14.32 8.82
CA SER A 12 -3.73 -13.56 9.67
C SER A 12 -4.35 -13.13 11.00
N ASP A 13 -5.67 -12.88 11.00
CA ASP A 13 -6.46 -12.56 12.19
C ASP A 13 -6.44 -13.71 13.22
N ASP A 14 -6.43 -14.95 12.75
CA ASP A 14 -6.44 -16.15 13.60
C ASP A 14 -5.10 -16.30 14.34
N LYS A 15 -3.97 -16.04 13.65
CA LYS A 15 -2.63 -16.06 14.28
C LYS A 15 -2.45 -14.96 15.31
N THR A 16 -2.92 -13.74 15.02
CA THR A 16 -2.84 -12.63 15.99
C THR A 16 -3.64 -12.97 17.25
N GLN A 17 -4.84 -13.51 17.08
CA GLN A 17 -5.71 -13.87 18.21
C GLN A 17 -5.13 -15.02 19.05
N VAL A 18 -4.54 -16.03 18.41
CA VAL A 18 -3.82 -17.13 19.10
C VAL A 18 -2.69 -16.59 19.97
N TRP A 19 -1.86 -15.67 19.45
CA TRP A 19 -0.77 -15.09 20.24
C TRP A 19 -1.27 -14.12 21.30
N ALA A 20 -2.34 -13.38 21.03
CA ALA A 20 -2.94 -12.47 22.00
C ALA A 20 -3.40 -13.24 23.24
N ASN A 21 -4.12 -14.34 23.03
CA ASN A 21 -4.58 -15.23 24.11
C ASN A 21 -3.43 -15.84 24.93
N LYS A 22 -2.24 -16.02 24.31
CA LYS A 22 -1.08 -16.61 24.98
C LYS A 22 -0.25 -15.60 25.79
N LEU A 23 -0.18 -14.35 25.34
CA LEU A 23 0.82 -13.39 25.79
C LEU A 23 0.25 -12.16 26.50
N VAL A 24 -0.94 -11.67 26.11
CA VAL A 24 -1.51 -10.44 26.68
C VAL A 24 -1.70 -10.61 28.19
N GLY A 25 -1.22 -9.64 28.96
CA GLY A 25 -1.23 -9.66 30.43
C GLY A 25 -0.04 -10.38 31.09
N LYS A 26 0.84 -11.07 30.34
CA LYS A 26 2.07 -11.65 30.88
C LYS A 26 3.23 -10.65 30.86
N THR A 27 4.22 -10.84 31.72
CA THR A 27 5.44 -10.01 31.79
C THR A 27 6.60 -10.67 31.04
N PHE A 28 7.40 -9.87 30.35
CA PHE A 28 8.58 -10.38 29.66
C PHE A 28 9.73 -10.70 30.63
N SER A 29 10.33 -11.89 30.50
CA SER A 29 11.53 -12.32 31.23
C SER A 29 12.61 -12.80 30.26
N GLU A 30 13.89 -12.63 30.60
CA GLU A 30 15.00 -13.01 29.70
C GLU A 30 15.20 -14.53 29.63
N ASN A 31 14.99 -15.24 30.74
CA ASN A 31 15.48 -16.61 30.91
C ASN A 31 14.42 -17.64 31.32
N GLU A 32 13.30 -17.21 31.89
CA GLU A 32 12.29 -18.13 32.46
C GLU A 32 10.88 -17.83 31.94
N SER A 33 10.09 -18.90 31.82
CA SER A 33 8.70 -18.89 31.37
C SER A 33 7.84 -19.58 32.43
N ASN A 34 6.77 -18.91 32.89
CA ASN A 34 5.81 -19.47 33.85
C ASN A 34 4.38 -19.02 33.48
N GLU A 35 3.40 -19.14 34.40
CA GLU A 35 2.02 -18.74 34.11
C GLU A 35 1.87 -17.23 33.86
N THR A 36 2.67 -16.40 34.53
CA THR A 36 2.60 -14.94 34.46
C THR A 36 3.70 -14.31 33.61
N MET A 37 4.68 -15.09 33.14
CA MET A 37 5.86 -14.64 32.42
C MET A 37 6.16 -15.47 31.17
N PHE A 38 6.73 -14.83 30.16
CA PHE A 38 7.19 -15.51 28.93
C PHE A 38 8.60 -15.07 28.58
N CYS A 39 9.33 -15.92 27.85
CA CYS A 39 10.68 -15.62 27.39
C CYS A 39 10.80 -15.67 25.87
N LYS A 40 11.96 -15.26 25.34
CA LYS A 40 12.20 -15.24 23.88
C LYS A 40 12.08 -16.63 23.22
N LYS A 41 12.31 -17.71 23.97
CA LYS A 41 12.24 -19.08 23.44
C LYS A 41 10.80 -19.53 23.15
N ASP A 42 9.82 -18.87 23.76
CA ASP A 42 8.39 -19.18 23.58
C ASP A 42 7.79 -18.46 22.37
N LEU A 43 8.55 -17.56 21.76
CA LEU A 43 8.14 -16.74 20.62
C LEU A 43 8.53 -17.42 19.29
N PRO A 44 7.83 -17.11 18.19
CA PRO A 44 8.20 -17.63 16.87
C PRO A 44 9.57 -17.10 16.44
N GLU A 45 10.20 -17.78 15.48
CA GLU A 45 11.54 -17.42 14.99
C GLU A 45 11.64 -15.96 14.55
N SER A 46 10.62 -15.46 13.85
CA SER A 46 10.48 -14.05 13.49
C SER A 46 9.64 -13.31 14.53
N HIS A 47 10.29 -12.62 15.47
CA HIS A 47 9.59 -11.81 16.48
C HIS A 47 10.29 -10.47 16.76
N ARG A 48 9.55 -9.53 17.34
CA ARG A 48 10.06 -8.25 17.84
C ARG A 48 9.36 -7.86 19.12
N ILE A 49 10.13 -7.55 20.16
CA ILE A 49 9.62 -7.03 21.44
C ILE A 49 9.81 -5.52 21.42
N ILE A 50 8.73 -4.77 21.61
CA ILE A 50 8.69 -3.30 21.49
C ILE A 50 8.37 -2.74 22.88
N LYS A 51 9.34 -2.07 23.50
CA LYS A 51 9.14 -1.34 24.75
C LYS A 51 8.58 0.07 24.46
N PRO A 52 7.88 0.71 25.40
CA PRO A 52 7.44 2.10 25.26
C PRO A 52 8.62 3.00 24.85
N GLY A 53 8.41 3.85 23.84
CA GLY A 53 9.44 4.77 23.32
C GLY A 53 10.51 4.15 22.42
N SER A 54 10.46 2.84 22.12
CA SER A 54 11.41 2.22 21.19
C SER A 54 11.22 2.73 19.76
N MET A 55 12.30 3.15 19.10
CA MET A 55 12.26 3.39 17.66
C MET A 55 12.10 2.06 16.92
N VAL A 56 11.07 1.97 16.07
CA VAL A 56 10.74 0.78 15.29
C VAL A 56 10.85 1.08 13.81
N THR A 57 11.48 0.16 13.08
CA THR A 57 11.46 0.16 11.62
C THR A 57 10.06 -0.16 11.12
N LYS A 58 9.63 0.53 10.05
CA LYS A 58 8.34 0.30 9.37
C LYS A 58 8.38 -0.89 8.39
N ASP A 59 9.31 -1.81 8.56
CA ASP A 59 9.46 -2.96 7.66
C ASP A 59 8.28 -3.94 7.85
N PHE A 60 7.60 -4.30 6.77
CA PHE A 60 6.58 -5.34 6.80
C PHE A 60 7.23 -6.72 6.71
N ARG A 61 6.91 -7.59 7.66
CA ARG A 61 7.29 -9.00 7.65
C ARG A 61 6.05 -9.83 7.98
N PRO A 62 5.48 -10.59 7.02
CA PRO A 62 4.18 -11.25 7.20
C PRO A 62 4.17 -12.26 8.35
N ASP A 63 5.29 -12.94 8.59
CA ASP A 63 5.43 -13.94 9.64
C ASP A 63 5.97 -13.38 10.97
N ARG A 64 6.18 -12.06 11.08
CA ARG A 64 6.75 -11.45 12.30
C ARG A 64 5.66 -11.20 13.34
N LEU A 65 5.86 -11.75 14.53
CA LEU A 65 5.10 -11.38 15.72
C LEU A 65 5.71 -10.12 16.38
N ASN A 66 4.95 -9.04 16.46
CA ASN A 66 5.29 -7.88 17.28
C ASN A 66 4.59 -8.01 18.64
N VAL A 67 5.37 -7.93 19.71
CA VAL A 67 4.88 -7.96 21.10
C VAL A 67 5.13 -6.58 21.70
N HIS A 68 4.06 -5.86 22.02
CA HIS A 68 4.14 -4.52 22.60
C HIS A 68 4.04 -4.61 24.12
N LEU A 69 5.00 -4.00 24.81
CA LEU A 69 5.03 -3.95 26.27
C LEU A 69 4.55 -2.59 26.78
N ASN A 70 3.92 -2.59 27.96
CA ASN A 70 3.65 -1.42 28.78
C ASN A 70 4.92 -0.98 29.54
N GLU A 71 4.85 0.16 30.23
CA GLU A 71 5.95 0.67 31.06
C GLU A 71 6.33 -0.26 32.22
N ASP A 72 5.37 -1.04 32.71
CA ASP A 72 5.55 -2.06 33.75
C ASP A 72 6.11 -3.40 33.23
N GLY A 73 6.35 -3.51 31.91
CA GLY A 73 6.87 -4.72 31.28
C GLY A 73 5.82 -5.79 30.95
N THR A 74 4.54 -5.52 31.19
CA THR A 74 3.43 -6.41 30.79
C THR A 74 3.11 -6.27 29.30
N VAL A 75 2.65 -7.34 28.66
CA VAL A 75 2.23 -7.31 27.25
C VAL A 75 0.88 -6.60 27.14
N SER A 76 0.87 -5.48 26.41
CA SER A 76 -0.34 -4.70 26.17
C SER A 76 -1.17 -5.29 25.02
N HIS A 77 -0.50 -5.57 23.91
CA HIS A 77 -1.09 -6.20 22.74
C HIS A 77 -0.02 -6.86 21.90
N VAL A 78 -0.45 -7.76 21.02
CA VAL A 78 0.42 -8.37 20.02
C VAL A 78 -0.16 -8.14 18.63
N VAL A 79 0.72 -8.06 17.65
CA VAL A 79 0.36 -7.87 16.25
C VAL A 79 1.14 -8.87 15.43
N HIS A 80 0.45 -9.78 14.77
CA HIS A 80 1.06 -10.71 13.83
C HIS A 80 0.67 -10.29 12.40
N GLY A 81 1.65 -9.86 11.60
CA GLY A 81 1.37 -9.26 10.29
C GLY A 81 0.79 -7.86 10.40
N LEU A 82 -0.22 -7.53 9.59
CA LEU A 82 -0.85 -6.21 9.55
C LEU A 82 -2.17 -6.23 10.33
N PRO A 83 -2.33 -5.39 11.38
CA PRO A 83 -3.57 -5.36 12.14
C PRO A 83 -4.64 -4.66 11.29
N VAL A 84 -5.65 -5.40 10.86
CA VAL A 84 -6.75 -4.89 10.04
C VAL A 84 -8.06 -4.87 10.82
N ALA A 85 -8.85 -3.82 10.64
CA ALA A 85 -10.20 -3.79 11.20
C ALA A 85 -11.15 -4.71 10.39
N PRO A 86 -12.24 -5.22 10.98
CA PRO A 86 -13.25 -5.95 10.23
C PRO A 86 -13.80 -5.13 9.06
N LYS A 87 -14.11 -5.81 7.95
CA LYS A 87 -14.74 -5.16 6.79
C LYS A 87 -16.11 -4.61 7.15
N GLN A 88 -16.41 -3.42 6.65
CA GLN A 88 -17.69 -2.76 6.78
C GLN A 88 -18.30 -2.51 5.40
N LYS A 89 -19.53 -2.99 5.18
CA LYS A 89 -20.27 -2.68 3.94
C LYS A 89 -20.61 -1.20 3.85
N LEU A 90 -20.37 -0.61 2.69
CA LEU A 90 -20.67 0.79 2.44
C LEU A 90 -22.10 0.99 1.97
N LYS A 91 -22.68 2.12 2.34
CA LYS A 91 -24.00 2.55 1.84
C LYS A 91 -23.89 2.93 0.35
N SER A 92 -24.95 2.67 -0.42
CA SER A 92 -24.98 2.97 -1.86
C SER A 92 -24.80 4.45 -2.20
N SER A 93 -25.08 5.38 -1.29
CA SER A 93 -24.76 6.81 -1.46
C SER A 93 -23.25 7.06 -1.42
N VAL A 94 -22.55 6.48 -0.44
CA VAL A 94 -21.11 6.61 -0.28
C VAL A 94 -20.37 5.96 -1.45
N GLN A 95 -20.81 4.76 -1.87
CA GLN A 95 -20.22 4.08 -3.04
C GLN A 95 -20.34 4.92 -4.33
N ARG A 96 -21.48 5.59 -4.54
CA ARG A 96 -21.63 6.52 -5.69
C ARG A 96 -20.69 7.72 -5.58
N SER A 97 -20.56 8.29 -4.39
CA SER A 97 -19.63 9.41 -4.15
C SER A 97 -18.17 9.00 -4.44
N LEU A 98 -17.75 7.84 -3.93
CA LEU A 98 -16.42 7.30 -4.17
C LEU A 98 -16.17 7.04 -5.66
N ARG A 99 -17.15 6.45 -6.36
CA ARG A 99 -17.08 6.24 -7.80
C ARG A 99 -16.92 7.55 -8.58
N ASN A 100 -17.62 8.61 -8.20
CA ASN A 100 -17.47 9.91 -8.86
C ASN A 100 -16.11 10.54 -8.56
N SER A 101 -15.65 10.48 -7.30
CA SER A 101 -14.32 10.94 -6.91
C SER A 101 -13.24 10.21 -7.70
N LEU A 102 -13.42 8.89 -7.90
CA LEU A 102 -12.51 8.07 -8.67
C LEU A 102 -12.36 8.54 -10.12
N LEU A 103 -13.49 8.78 -10.79
CA LEU A 103 -13.50 9.19 -12.19
C LEU A 103 -13.00 10.62 -12.37
N ALA A 104 -13.13 11.46 -11.34
CA ALA A 104 -12.52 12.78 -11.35
C ALA A 104 -10.98 12.69 -11.28
N THR A 105 -10.44 11.82 -10.42
CA THR A 105 -8.98 11.62 -10.28
C THR A 105 -8.39 10.80 -11.44
N TYR A 106 -9.10 9.77 -11.92
CA TYR A 106 -8.66 8.86 -12.98
C TYR A 106 -9.70 8.75 -14.11
N PRO A 107 -9.83 9.77 -14.98
CA PRO A 107 -10.82 9.81 -16.04
C PRO A 107 -10.73 8.63 -17.02
N LEU A 108 -9.52 8.12 -17.26
CA LEU A 108 -9.28 6.97 -18.14
C LEU A 108 -9.86 5.64 -17.63
N LEU A 109 -10.34 5.58 -16.39
CA LEU A 109 -11.11 4.44 -15.88
C LEU A 109 -12.57 4.44 -16.33
N THR A 110 -13.07 5.54 -16.92
CA THR A 110 -14.47 5.67 -17.39
C THR A 110 -14.95 4.51 -18.26
N PRO A 111 -14.17 3.96 -19.21
CA PRO A 111 -14.61 2.83 -20.02
C PRO A 111 -14.75 1.52 -19.23
N TYR A 112 -14.02 1.39 -18.11
CA TYR A 112 -13.89 0.14 -17.34
C TYR A 112 -14.64 0.17 -16.00
N ILE A 113 -15.20 1.33 -15.62
CA ILE A 113 -15.71 1.55 -14.26
C ILE A 113 -16.90 0.65 -13.90
N ASP A 114 -17.70 0.20 -14.87
CA ASP A 114 -18.79 -0.74 -14.62
C ASP A 114 -18.29 -2.17 -14.37
N GLU A 115 -17.11 -2.52 -14.88
CA GLU A 115 -16.39 -3.76 -14.57
C GLU A 115 -15.69 -3.66 -13.20
N ILE A 116 -15.08 -2.52 -12.90
CA ILE A 116 -14.33 -2.30 -11.65
C ILE A 116 -15.26 -2.13 -10.45
N MET A 117 -16.31 -1.30 -10.59
CA MET A 117 -17.29 -0.98 -9.54
C MET A 117 -18.72 -1.07 -10.07
N PRO A 118 -19.27 -2.30 -10.25
CA PRO A 118 -20.64 -2.48 -10.72
C PRO A 118 -21.66 -1.75 -9.83
N LYS A 119 -22.73 -1.21 -10.43
CA LYS A 119 -23.76 -0.45 -9.70
C LYS A 119 -24.47 -1.24 -8.59
N LYS A 120 -24.55 -2.56 -8.75
CA LYS A 120 -25.13 -3.49 -7.77
C LYS A 120 -24.07 -4.18 -6.89
N GLY A 121 -22.79 -3.93 -7.13
CA GLY A 121 -21.69 -4.50 -6.35
C GLY A 121 -21.71 -3.95 -4.93
N SER A 122 -21.37 -4.79 -3.96
CA SER A 122 -21.32 -4.42 -2.54
C SER A 122 -19.90 -3.99 -2.18
N LEU A 123 -19.60 -2.69 -2.27
CA LEU A 123 -18.30 -2.17 -1.87
C LEU A 123 -18.15 -2.21 -0.34
N GLU A 124 -17.02 -2.72 0.12
CA GLU A 124 -16.65 -2.82 1.54
C GLU A 124 -15.44 -1.93 1.83
N SER A 125 -15.38 -1.37 3.04
CA SER A 125 -14.23 -0.62 3.54
C SER A 125 -13.59 -1.34 4.73
N MET A 126 -12.28 -1.32 4.79
CA MET A 126 -11.46 -1.88 5.85
C MET A 126 -10.51 -0.80 6.37
N LYS A 127 -10.56 -0.51 7.68
CA LYS A 127 -9.59 0.40 8.29
C LYS A 127 -8.27 -0.32 8.52
N LEU A 128 -7.20 0.32 8.12
CA LEU A 128 -5.82 -0.12 8.25
C LEU A 128 -5.07 0.82 9.21
N PRO A 129 -3.87 0.44 9.66
CA PRO A 129 -2.99 1.31 10.44
C PRO A 129 -2.61 2.57 9.67
N ASP A 130 -2.02 3.54 10.37
CA ASP A 130 -1.57 4.81 9.80
C ASP A 130 -2.68 5.57 9.06
N ARG A 131 -3.92 5.43 9.57
CA ARG A 131 -5.11 6.14 9.09
C ARG A 131 -5.42 5.85 7.61
N ASN A 132 -5.04 4.66 7.15
CA ASN A 132 -5.39 4.16 5.84
C ASN A 132 -6.76 3.47 5.85
N THR A 133 -7.54 3.64 4.79
CA THR A 133 -8.78 2.89 4.55
C THR A 133 -8.70 2.22 3.20
N LEU A 134 -8.86 0.90 3.16
CA LEU A 134 -8.89 0.10 1.95
C LEU A 134 -10.32 -0.16 1.51
N TYR A 135 -10.60 -0.01 0.23
CA TYR A 135 -11.88 -0.31 -0.41
C TYR A 135 -11.76 -1.61 -1.21
N VAL A 136 -12.64 -2.56 -0.90
CA VAL A 136 -12.62 -3.94 -1.42
C VAL A 136 -13.97 -4.25 -2.04
N LEU A 137 -13.97 -4.91 -3.20
CA LEU A 137 -15.17 -5.42 -3.85
C LEU A 137 -14.95 -6.89 -4.19
N ASP A 138 -15.84 -7.77 -3.72
CA ASP A 138 -15.76 -9.23 -3.95
C ASP A 138 -14.37 -9.82 -3.66
N SER A 139 -13.78 -9.45 -2.52
CA SER A 139 -12.42 -9.86 -2.11
C SER A 139 -11.27 -9.35 -3.00
N VAL A 140 -11.55 -8.41 -3.89
CA VAL A 140 -10.53 -7.72 -4.69
C VAL A 140 -10.31 -6.30 -4.14
N PRO A 141 -9.09 -5.96 -3.67
CA PRO A 141 -8.78 -4.60 -3.27
C PRO A 141 -8.69 -3.70 -4.50
N LEU A 142 -9.38 -2.55 -4.46
CA LEU A 142 -9.47 -1.62 -5.59
C LEU A 142 -8.68 -0.35 -5.33
N PHE A 143 -8.97 0.34 -4.23
CA PHE A 143 -8.39 1.64 -3.89
C PHE A 143 -8.14 1.74 -2.39
N TYR A 144 -7.25 2.62 -1.99
CA TYR A 144 -7.08 3.00 -0.60
C TYR A 144 -7.02 4.52 -0.47
N GLN A 145 -7.24 4.98 0.75
CA GLN A 145 -7.21 6.39 1.10
C GLN A 145 -6.36 6.57 2.34
N GLN A 146 -5.36 7.44 2.25
CA GLN A 146 -4.46 7.77 3.36
C GLN A 146 -4.89 9.09 3.98
N ASP A 147 -5.09 9.16 5.30
CA ASP A 147 -5.40 10.40 6.03
C ASP A 147 -6.63 11.20 5.54
N GLY A 148 -7.57 10.55 4.84
CA GLY A 148 -8.71 11.24 4.24
C GLY A 148 -8.35 12.08 3.00
N SER A 149 -7.14 11.92 2.46
CA SER A 149 -6.67 12.53 1.21
C SER A 149 -7.27 11.86 -0.03
N ASP A 150 -6.63 12.02 -1.19
CA ASP A 150 -7.09 11.48 -2.46
C ASP A 150 -7.09 9.94 -2.50
N LEU A 151 -7.95 9.39 -3.36
CA LEU A 151 -8.03 7.95 -3.59
C LEU A 151 -6.83 7.49 -4.42
N LEU A 152 -6.05 6.56 -3.87
CA LEU A 152 -4.94 5.92 -4.55
C LEU A 152 -5.33 4.51 -5.02
N PRO A 153 -4.95 4.09 -6.23
CA PRO A 153 -5.25 2.75 -6.72
C PRO A 153 -4.38 1.72 -6.01
N HIS A 154 -4.99 0.57 -5.72
CA HIS A 154 -4.24 -0.59 -5.30
C HIS A 154 -3.44 -1.15 -6.49
N LEU A 155 -2.22 -1.67 -6.26
CA LEU A 155 -1.36 -2.17 -7.34
C LEU A 155 -2.01 -3.26 -8.20
N LYS A 156 -2.80 -4.16 -7.60
CA LYS A 156 -3.58 -5.18 -8.35
C LYS A 156 -4.55 -4.56 -9.37
N LEU A 157 -5.13 -3.39 -9.07
CA LEU A 157 -5.98 -2.69 -10.02
C LEU A 157 -5.13 -2.04 -11.13
N VAL A 158 -4.00 -1.43 -10.75
CA VAL A 158 -3.06 -0.84 -11.70
C VAL A 158 -2.56 -1.88 -12.71
N HIS A 159 -2.19 -3.08 -12.25
CA HIS A 159 -1.75 -4.18 -13.12
C HIS A 159 -2.84 -4.63 -14.10
N ARG A 160 -4.12 -4.52 -13.72
CA ARG A 160 -5.24 -4.88 -14.60
C ARG A 160 -5.55 -3.79 -15.64
N PHE A 161 -5.34 -2.51 -15.30
CA PHE A 161 -5.62 -1.36 -16.17
C PHE A 161 -4.44 -0.36 -16.21
N PRO A 162 -3.24 -0.77 -16.64
CA PRO A 162 -2.03 0.03 -16.52
C PRO A 162 -2.08 1.34 -17.31
N GLN A 163 -2.85 1.37 -18.40
CA GLN A 163 -3.05 2.53 -19.26
C GLN A 163 -3.89 3.65 -18.60
N ALA A 164 -4.61 3.35 -17.52
CA ALA A 164 -5.57 4.27 -16.92
C ALA A 164 -4.97 5.21 -15.86
N PHE A 165 -3.67 5.09 -15.59
CA PHE A 165 -3.01 5.79 -14.49
C PHE A 165 -1.76 6.54 -14.96
N PRO A 166 -1.55 7.80 -14.50
CA PRO A 166 -0.31 8.51 -14.73
C PRO A 166 0.89 7.73 -14.24
N SER A 167 1.94 7.63 -15.06
CA SER A 167 3.10 6.80 -14.74
C SER A 167 4.44 7.46 -15.00
N ILE A 168 5.43 7.08 -14.18
CA ILE A 168 6.84 7.41 -14.31
C ILE A 168 7.68 6.14 -14.21
N ARG A 169 8.90 6.14 -14.75
CA ARG A 169 9.79 4.97 -14.70
C ARG A 169 11.03 5.26 -13.87
N ILE A 170 11.37 4.36 -12.97
CA ILE A 170 12.64 4.39 -12.22
C ILE A 170 13.71 3.53 -12.90
N ASP A 171 14.97 3.88 -12.67
CA ASP A 171 16.10 3.05 -13.07
C ASP A 171 16.24 1.78 -12.23
N ARG A 172 17.07 0.84 -12.72
CA ARG A 172 17.37 -0.43 -12.04
C ARG A 172 17.93 -0.27 -10.62
N GLY A 173 18.69 0.79 -10.34
CA GLY A 173 19.31 1.02 -9.04
C GLY A 173 18.28 1.37 -7.97
N ALA A 174 17.24 2.10 -8.34
CA ALA A 174 16.17 2.53 -7.45
C ALA A 174 15.18 1.40 -7.07
N ILE A 175 15.02 0.38 -7.92
CA ILE A 175 13.99 -0.69 -7.75
C ILE A 175 14.02 -1.30 -6.35
N ARG A 176 15.19 -1.75 -5.89
CA ARG A 176 15.32 -2.42 -4.58
C ARG A 176 14.86 -1.52 -3.43
N PHE A 177 15.15 -0.22 -3.52
CA PHE A 177 14.85 0.73 -2.46
C PHE A 177 13.36 1.07 -2.43
N VAL A 178 12.74 1.25 -3.60
CA VAL A 178 11.28 1.45 -3.71
C VAL A 178 10.53 0.22 -3.18
N LEU A 179 10.96 -0.99 -3.54
CA LEU A 179 10.39 -2.24 -3.01
C LEU A 179 10.73 -2.51 -1.54
N SER A 180 11.48 -1.62 -0.89
CA SER A 180 11.74 -1.65 0.56
C SER A 180 11.02 -0.51 1.30
N GLY A 181 10.18 0.27 0.60
CA GLY A 181 9.45 1.41 1.18
C GLY A 181 10.29 2.66 1.39
N ALA A 182 11.42 2.80 0.69
CA ALA A 182 12.21 4.03 0.75
C ALA A 182 11.62 5.13 -0.14
N THR A 183 11.83 6.38 0.28
CA THR A 183 11.49 7.57 -0.51
C THR A 183 12.15 7.52 -1.90
N LEU A 184 11.36 7.76 -2.94
CA LEU A 184 11.84 7.88 -4.31
C LEU A 184 12.48 9.26 -4.50
N MET A 185 13.75 9.26 -4.88
CA MET A 185 14.54 10.48 -5.09
C MET A 185 14.68 10.79 -6.59
N ALA A 186 14.77 12.07 -6.92
CA ALA A 186 14.89 12.55 -8.31
C ALA A 186 15.97 11.86 -9.16
N PRO A 187 17.19 11.54 -8.64
CA PRO A 187 18.21 10.85 -9.43
C PRO A 187 17.76 9.50 -10.01
N GLY A 188 16.82 8.80 -9.34
CA GLY A 188 16.28 7.53 -9.83
C GLY A 188 15.38 7.67 -11.07
N LEU A 189 14.96 8.91 -11.38
CA LEU A 189 14.06 9.26 -12.48
C LEU A 189 14.76 10.04 -13.60
N THR A 190 15.82 10.77 -13.27
CA THR A 190 16.60 11.59 -14.23
C THR A 190 17.84 10.87 -14.79
N SER A 191 18.14 9.67 -14.30
CA SER A 191 19.21 8.84 -14.85
C SER A 191 18.84 8.24 -16.22
N LYS A 192 19.80 7.58 -16.89
CA LYS A 192 19.58 6.93 -18.20
C LYS A 192 18.45 5.88 -18.18
N GLY A 193 18.24 5.23 -17.04
CA GLY A 193 17.19 4.22 -16.84
C GLY A 193 15.84 4.83 -16.44
N GLY A 194 15.87 5.99 -15.78
CA GLY A 194 14.67 6.72 -15.39
C GLY A 194 13.94 7.34 -16.58
N ARG A 195 12.62 7.52 -16.43
CA ARG A 195 11.78 8.27 -17.39
C ARG A 195 10.74 9.07 -16.63
N LEU A 196 10.77 10.37 -16.86
CA LEU A 196 9.69 11.28 -16.51
C LEU A 196 8.76 11.45 -17.72
N PRO A 197 7.57 12.08 -17.54
CA PRO A 197 6.65 12.36 -18.63
C PRO A 197 7.32 13.17 -19.76
N VAL A 198 6.65 13.28 -20.91
CA VAL A 198 7.17 14.00 -22.08
C VAL A 198 7.64 15.40 -21.69
N GLU A 199 8.84 15.78 -22.13
CA GLU A 199 9.45 17.07 -21.80
C GLU A 199 8.76 18.20 -22.57
N GLY A 200 8.41 19.29 -21.87
CA GLY A 200 7.69 20.41 -22.47
C GLY A 200 6.22 20.09 -22.78
N ALA A 201 5.71 18.94 -22.32
CA ALA A 201 4.29 18.67 -22.38
C ALA A 201 3.51 19.67 -21.52
N LYS A 202 2.31 20.01 -21.97
CA LYS A 202 1.46 20.90 -21.18
C LYS A 202 0.95 20.15 -19.95
N PRO A 203 0.65 20.87 -18.85
CA PRO A 203 -0.18 20.33 -17.78
C PRO A 203 -1.55 19.88 -18.30
N LEU A 204 -2.31 19.18 -17.46
CA LEU A 204 -3.68 18.74 -17.79
C LEU A 204 -4.55 19.94 -18.22
N GLU A 205 -5.01 19.95 -19.47
CA GLU A 205 -5.97 20.93 -19.97
C GLU A 205 -7.40 20.48 -19.59
N GLU A 206 -8.17 21.38 -18.99
CA GLU A 206 -9.56 21.11 -18.58
C GLU A 206 -10.40 20.71 -19.80
N GLY A 207 -11.14 19.61 -19.68
CA GLY A 207 -11.96 19.03 -20.75
C GLY A 207 -11.21 18.12 -21.74
N LYS A 208 -9.89 17.93 -21.59
CA LYS A 208 -9.07 17.00 -22.40
C LYS A 208 -8.51 15.86 -21.58
N GLU A 209 -9.11 15.55 -20.45
CA GLU A 209 -8.59 14.53 -19.54
C GLU A 209 -8.63 13.13 -20.12
N MET A 210 -9.47 12.89 -21.14
CA MET A 210 -9.55 11.62 -21.86
C MET A 210 -8.49 11.46 -22.96
N GLU A 211 -7.77 12.53 -23.32
CA GLU A 211 -6.71 12.53 -24.33
C GLU A 211 -5.33 12.18 -23.75
N GLN A 212 -5.21 12.14 -22.42
CA GLN A 212 -3.97 11.76 -21.76
C GLN A 212 -3.71 10.25 -21.88
N GLY A 213 -2.46 9.84 -21.77
CA GLY A 213 -2.10 8.42 -21.79
C GLY A 213 -0.61 8.19 -21.98
N ILE A 214 -0.27 6.95 -22.29
CA ILE A 214 1.10 6.55 -22.60
C ILE A 214 1.35 6.80 -24.10
N VAL A 215 2.35 7.60 -24.44
CA VAL A 215 2.78 7.83 -25.83
C VAL A 215 3.69 6.69 -26.32
N GLU A 216 3.99 6.64 -27.62
CA GLU A 216 4.75 5.54 -28.25
C GLU A 216 6.11 5.24 -27.59
N ASP A 217 6.75 6.23 -26.97
CA ASP A 217 8.05 6.04 -26.29
C ASP A 217 7.92 5.48 -24.86
N GLY A 218 6.69 5.23 -24.40
CA GLY A 218 6.36 4.72 -23.08
C GLY A 218 6.32 5.78 -21.97
N ARG A 219 6.35 7.08 -22.30
CA ARG A 219 6.16 8.17 -21.33
C ARG A 219 4.69 8.55 -21.20
N TRP A 220 4.34 9.14 -20.06
CA TRP A 220 3.05 9.81 -19.91
C TRP A 220 3.01 11.10 -20.74
N SER A 221 1.86 11.37 -21.37
CA SER A 221 1.71 12.43 -22.38
C SER A 221 1.71 13.86 -21.83
N ARG A 222 1.54 14.04 -20.51
CA ARG A 222 1.48 15.35 -19.83
C ARG A 222 2.39 15.43 -18.63
N GLU A 223 2.76 16.65 -18.24
CA GLU A 223 3.44 16.88 -16.95
C GLU A 223 2.46 16.63 -15.78
N LEU A 224 3.02 16.20 -14.65
CA LEU A 224 2.29 15.90 -13.42
C LEU A 224 2.68 16.91 -12.34
N SER A 225 1.67 17.41 -11.64
CA SER A 225 1.84 18.42 -10.59
C SER A 225 2.11 17.78 -9.24
N LYS A 226 2.66 18.56 -8.31
CA LYS A 226 2.73 18.19 -6.91
C LYS A 226 1.32 17.87 -6.37
N GLY A 227 1.21 16.80 -5.59
CA GLY A 227 -0.04 16.31 -5.03
C GLY A 227 -0.78 15.33 -5.94
N GLU A 228 -0.36 15.16 -7.19
CA GLU A 228 -0.99 14.19 -8.08
C GLU A 228 -0.56 12.74 -7.75
N PRO A 229 -1.48 11.78 -7.85
CA PRO A 229 -1.15 10.37 -7.73
C PRO A 229 -0.39 9.88 -8.96
N VAL A 230 0.61 9.02 -8.72
CA VAL A 230 1.48 8.50 -9.77
C VAL A 230 1.79 7.02 -9.56
N VAL A 231 1.81 6.28 -10.66
CA VAL A 231 2.27 4.89 -10.74
C VAL A 231 3.75 4.87 -11.08
N ILE A 232 4.49 4.04 -10.36
CA ILE A 232 5.93 3.89 -10.51
C ILE A 232 6.21 2.58 -11.24
N MET A 233 6.71 2.69 -12.47
CA MET A 233 7.17 1.60 -13.32
C MET A 233 8.67 1.38 -13.11
N ALA A 234 9.14 0.16 -13.35
CA ALA A 234 10.56 -0.18 -13.20
C ALA A 234 11.23 -0.49 -14.55
N GLU A 235 12.48 -0.06 -14.73
CA GLU A 235 13.25 -0.37 -15.92
C GLU A 235 13.38 -1.89 -16.15
N GLY A 236 12.93 -2.36 -17.32
CA GLY A 236 12.97 -3.77 -17.68
C GLY A 236 11.89 -4.63 -17.02
N LYS A 237 10.84 -4.00 -16.47
CA LYS A 237 9.64 -4.67 -15.94
C LYS A 237 8.40 -4.14 -16.64
N GLU A 238 7.43 -5.01 -16.86
CA GLU A 238 6.15 -4.68 -17.49
C GLU A 238 5.17 -4.13 -16.45
N GLU A 239 5.21 -4.68 -15.23
CA GLU A 239 4.29 -4.33 -14.16
C GLU A 239 4.78 -3.16 -13.30
N ALA A 240 3.82 -2.38 -12.79
CA ALA A 240 4.07 -1.33 -11.83
C ALA A 240 4.65 -1.90 -10.53
N CYS A 241 5.65 -1.22 -9.96
CA CYS A 241 6.26 -1.65 -8.69
C CYS A 241 5.73 -0.89 -7.48
N ALA A 242 5.22 0.34 -7.67
CA ALA A 242 4.67 1.14 -6.58
C ALA A 242 3.65 2.19 -7.07
N VAL A 243 2.89 2.76 -6.13
CA VAL A 243 1.94 3.85 -6.30
C VAL A 243 2.14 4.83 -5.16
N GLY A 244 2.15 6.13 -5.44
CA GLY A 244 2.23 7.15 -4.40
C GLY A 244 1.80 8.53 -4.88
N ILE A 245 2.02 9.54 -4.05
CA ILE A 245 1.70 10.94 -4.34
C ILE A 245 2.99 11.70 -4.62
N LEU A 246 2.98 12.54 -5.65
CA LEU A 246 4.10 13.41 -5.98
C LEU A 246 4.29 14.50 -4.92
N VAL A 247 5.48 14.59 -4.32
CA VAL A 247 5.84 15.70 -3.42
C VAL A 247 6.46 16.89 -4.17
N ALA A 248 6.84 16.68 -5.44
CA ALA A 248 7.36 17.69 -6.36
C ALA A 248 6.82 17.45 -7.78
N GLY A 249 6.62 18.52 -8.55
CA GLY A 249 6.15 18.44 -9.94
C GLY A 249 7.20 17.83 -10.88
N THR A 250 6.78 17.17 -11.96
CA THR A 250 7.72 16.49 -12.86
C THR A 250 8.63 17.44 -13.62
N ASP A 251 8.18 18.67 -13.86
CA ASP A 251 8.97 19.79 -14.40
C ASP A 251 10.08 20.22 -13.44
N GLU A 252 9.75 20.39 -12.15
CA GLU A 252 10.68 20.72 -11.09
C GLU A 252 11.74 19.63 -10.92
N VAL A 253 11.33 18.36 -10.98
CA VAL A 253 12.22 17.20 -10.86
C VAL A 253 13.21 17.15 -12.03
N LYS A 254 12.76 17.44 -13.26
CA LYS A 254 13.65 17.55 -14.45
C LYS A 254 14.65 18.69 -14.28
N ALA A 255 14.19 19.86 -13.84
CA ALA A 255 15.02 21.05 -13.73
C ALA A 255 16.07 20.95 -12.62
N LYS A 256 15.69 20.43 -11.45
CA LYS A 256 16.58 20.37 -10.27
C LYS A 256 17.42 19.09 -10.22
N GLY A 257 16.87 17.97 -10.68
CA GLY A 257 17.52 16.65 -10.64
C GLY A 257 17.84 16.14 -9.22
N LYS A 258 17.29 16.77 -8.17
CA LYS A 258 17.55 16.45 -6.76
C LYS A 258 16.31 16.63 -5.91
N GLY A 259 16.26 15.94 -4.77
CA GLY A 259 15.18 16.02 -3.80
C GLY A 259 14.23 14.81 -3.84
N PRO A 260 13.32 14.71 -2.87
CA PRO A 260 12.30 13.68 -2.82
C PRO A 260 11.24 13.92 -3.91
N VAL A 261 10.70 12.83 -4.45
CA VAL A 261 9.66 12.84 -5.50
C VAL A 261 8.41 12.09 -5.03
N VAL A 262 8.58 10.97 -4.31
CA VAL A 262 7.48 10.25 -3.64
C VAL A 262 8.00 9.77 -2.28
N GLU A 263 7.34 10.18 -1.20
CA GLU A 263 7.78 9.86 0.17
C GLU A 263 7.15 8.57 0.70
N ASP A 264 5.83 8.47 0.67
CA ASP A 264 5.07 7.30 1.04
C ASP A 264 4.45 6.66 -0.20
N ALA A 265 4.74 5.38 -0.41
CA ALA A 265 4.22 4.62 -1.54
C ALA A 265 3.71 3.25 -1.10
N HIS A 266 2.62 2.80 -1.71
CA HIS A 266 2.23 1.41 -1.72
C HIS A 266 3.06 0.67 -2.77
N PHE A 267 3.75 -0.41 -2.41
CA PHE A 267 4.69 -1.11 -3.30
C PHE A 267 4.51 -2.64 -3.28
N LEU A 268 5.05 -3.32 -4.29
CA LEU A 268 4.97 -4.78 -4.37
C LEU A 268 5.68 -5.46 -3.20
N GLY A 269 4.97 -6.36 -2.53
CA GLY A 269 5.48 -7.07 -1.36
C GLY A 269 5.32 -6.30 -0.05
N ASP A 270 4.76 -5.08 -0.08
CA ASP A 270 4.36 -4.41 1.15
C ASP A 270 3.17 -5.12 1.81
N GLY A 271 2.80 -4.59 2.97
CA GLY A 271 1.73 -5.15 3.75
C GLY A 271 0.34 -5.05 3.11
N LEU A 272 0.08 -3.99 2.33
CA LEU A 272 -1.18 -3.82 1.62
C LEU A 272 -1.28 -4.79 0.43
N TRP A 273 -0.17 -5.03 -0.27
CA TRP A 273 -0.05 -6.00 -1.36
C TRP A 273 -0.30 -7.43 -0.87
N CYS A 274 0.33 -7.79 0.26
CA CYS A 274 0.21 -9.09 0.89
C CYS A 274 -1.13 -9.30 1.59
N LEU A 275 -1.96 -8.27 1.70
CA LEU A 275 -3.26 -8.38 2.33
C LEU A 275 -4.18 -9.23 1.44
N HIS A 276 -4.59 -10.37 1.98
CA HIS A 276 -5.66 -11.18 1.41
C HIS A 276 -6.98 -10.55 1.88
N ALA A 277 -7.64 -9.85 0.97
CA ALA A 277 -8.90 -9.19 1.24
C ALA A 277 -10.05 -10.21 1.20
#